data_AF-A0AAV6BEW1-F1
#
_entry.id   AF-A0AAV6BEW1-F1
#
_cell.length_a   1.000
_cell.length_b   1.000
_cell.length_c   1.000
_cell.angle_alpha   90.00
_cell.angle_beta   90.00
_cell.angle_gamma   90.00
#
_symmetry.space_group_name_H-M   'P 1'
#
loop_
_entity.id
_entity.type
_entity.pdbx_description
1 polymer ?
#
loop_
_entity_poly.entity_id
_entity_poly.type
_entity_poly.pdbx_seq_one_letter_code
_entity_poly.pdbx_strand_id
1 'polypeptide(L)' 'GPHGLLHEVAELAAARGIRCEASLEGPMACAVGACRGCPVPLRDGVKGTGGGRYPAMCIEGPVMDATLVDWGRLP' A
#
# COMPACT_ATOMS: atom_id res chain seq x y z
N GLY A 1 10.32 -5.84 0.12
CA GLY A 1 10.48 -7.31 0.17
C GLY A 1 9.31 -7.96 -0.56
N PRO A 2 9.30 -9.29 -0.77
CA PRO A 2 8.13 -9.97 -1.35
C PRO A 2 6.86 -9.61 -0.58
N HIS A 3 5.74 -9.37 -1.27
CA HIS A 3 4.53 -8.86 -0.61
C HIS A 3 4.01 -9.79 0.48
N GLY A 4 4.07 -11.11 0.27
CA GLY A 4 3.73 -12.08 1.32
C GLY A 4 4.55 -11.89 2.59
N LEU A 5 5.87 -11.65 2.46
CA LEU A 5 6.73 -11.38 3.62
C LEU A 5 6.35 -10.05 4.30
N LEU A 6 6.12 -9.00 3.52
CA LEU A 6 5.72 -7.70 4.08
C LEU A 6 4.36 -7.77 4.78
N HIS A 7 3.43 -8.57 4.24
CA HIS A 7 2.13 -8.84 4.85
C HIS A 7 2.28 -9.53 6.22
N GLU A 8 3.06 -10.60 6.30
CA GLU A 8 3.31 -11.29 7.57
C GLU A 8 3.95 -10.36 8.62
N VAL A 9 4.90 -9.52 8.21
CA VAL A 9 5.52 -8.53 9.10
C VAL A 9 4.50 -7.48 9.56
N ALA A 10 3.61 -7.03 8.66
CA ALA A 10 2.56 -6.08 8.99
C ALA A 10 1.56 -6.65 10.00
N GLU A 11 1.09 -7.89 9.79
CA GLU A 11 0.19 -8.59 10.72
C GLU A 11 0.88 -8.81 12.09
N LEU A 12 2.16 -9.20 12.08
CA LEU A 12 2.95 -9.37 13.29
C LEU A 12 3.12 -8.07 14.09
N ALA A 13 3.35 -6.95 13.40
CA ALA A 13 3.48 -5.64 14.02
C ALA A 13 2.14 -5.16 14.57
N ALA A 14 1.04 -5.34 13.81
CA ALA A 14 -0.31 -5.00 14.24
C ALA A 14 -0.71 -5.77 15.50
N ALA A 15 -0.45 -7.09 15.56
CA ALA A 15 -0.71 -7.92 16.74
C ALA A 15 0.03 -7.46 18.00
N ARG A 16 1.13 -6.70 17.84
CA ARG A 16 1.93 -6.13 18.94
C ARG A 16 1.68 -4.65 19.17
N GLY A 17 0.76 -4.02 18.43
CA GLY A 17 0.52 -2.58 18.50
C GLY A 17 1.73 -1.73 18.05
N ILE A 18 2.60 -2.28 17.20
CA ILE A 18 3.78 -1.60 16.67
C ILE A 18 3.41 -0.95 15.34
N ARG A 19 3.76 0.34 15.18
CA ARG A 19 3.62 1.04 13.89
C ARG A 19 4.48 0.36 12.83
N CYS A 20 3.89 0.06 11.68
CA CYS A 20 4.56 -0.60 10.57
C CYS A 20 4.37 0.18 9.27
N GLU A 21 5.48 0.55 8.64
CA GLU A 21 5.48 1.09 7.29
C GLU A 21 6.15 0.10 6.34
N ALA A 22 5.60 -0.03 5.15
CA ALA A 22 6.12 -0.92 4.12
C ALA A 22 6.45 -0.14 2.85
N SER A 23 7.66 -0.35 2.33
CA SER A 23 8.01 0.06 0.97
C SER A 23 7.42 -0.97 0.01
N LEU A 24 6.35 -0.57 -0.66
CA LEU A 24 5.66 -1.40 -1.64
C LEU A 24 6.41 -1.35 -2.98
N GLU A 25 6.39 -2.49 -3.66
CA GLU A 25 6.88 -2.62 -5.03
C GLU A 25 5.69 -2.97 -5.93
N GLY A 26 5.71 -2.53 -7.19
CA GLY A 26 4.64 -2.83 -8.14
C GLY A 26 4.92 -2.27 -9.53
N PRO A 27 4.09 -2.61 -10.53
CA PRO A 27 4.27 -2.14 -11.90
C PRO A 27 4.27 -0.61 -11.97
N MET A 28 5.34 -0.03 -12.52
CA MET A 28 5.46 1.42 -12.73
C MET A 28 5.86 1.70 -14.18
N ALA A 29 4.97 2.37 -14.92
CA ALA A 29 5.26 2.79 -16.29
C ALA A 29 5.93 4.17 -16.34
N CYS A 30 5.21 5.22 -15.94
CA CYS A 30 5.73 6.59 -16.04
C CYS A 30 6.55 7.05 -14.84
N ALA A 31 6.35 6.46 -13.65
CA ALA A 31 6.94 6.88 -12.36
C ALA A 31 6.76 8.36 -11.96
N VAL A 32 5.92 9.14 -12.66
CA VAL A 32 5.69 10.57 -12.42
C VAL A 32 4.21 10.91 -12.17
N GLY A 33 3.40 9.92 -11.84
CA GLY A 33 1.96 10.08 -11.56
C GLY A 33 1.06 10.24 -12.79
N ALA A 34 1.61 10.54 -13.96
CA ALA A 34 0.83 10.80 -15.17
C ALA A 34 -0.05 9.61 -15.63
N CYS A 35 0.49 8.39 -15.65
CA CYS A 35 -0.23 7.21 -16.14
C CYS A 35 -1.20 6.60 -15.11
N ARG A 36 -1.01 6.88 -13.81
CA ARG A 36 -1.70 6.22 -12.69
C ARG A 36 -1.71 4.67 -12.70
N GLY A 37 -0.78 4.06 -13.44
CA GLY A 37 -0.66 2.60 -13.61
C GLY A 37 -0.02 1.85 -12.43
N CYS A 38 0.32 2.55 -11.34
CA CYS A 38 0.86 1.97 -10.11
C CYS A 38 -0.11 2.17 -8.92
N PRO A 39 -1.36 1.72 -8.99
CA PRO A 39 -2.32 1.90 -7.90
C PRO A 39 -1.93 1.05 -6.68
N VAL A 40 -2.11 1.62 -5.48
CA VAL A 40 -2.03 0.87 -4.23
C VAL A 40 -3.46 0.62 -3.71
N PRO A 41 -3.91 -0.64 -3.62
CA PRO A 41 -5.19 -0.98 -3.00
C PRO A 41 -5.14 -0.76 -1.50
N LEU A 42 -6.17 -0.07 -1.01
CA LEU A 42 -6.37 0.18 0.40
C LEU A 42 -7.55 -0.66 0.91
N ARG A 43 -7.53 -1.00 2.20
CA ARG A 43 -8.64 -1.64 2.89
C ARG A 43 -9.88 -0.74 2.85
N ASP A 44 -11.07 -1.35 2.94
CA ASP A 44 -12.32 -0.60 2.97
C ASP A 44 -12.41 0.33 4.19
N GLY A 45 -13.02 1.50 4.02
CA GLY A 45 -13.28 2.44 5.11
C GLY A 45 -12.10 3.29 5.55
N VAL A 46 -10.96 3.25 4.86
CA VAL A 46 -9.85 4.19 5.07
C VAL A 46 -10.37 5.63 4.84
N LYS A 47 -10.36 6.43 5.90
CA LYS A 47 -10.87 7.82 5.90
C LYS A 47 -9.88 8.75 5.21
N GLY A 48 -10.38 9.79 4.54
CA GLY A 48 -9.56 10.76 3.79
C GLY A 48 -9.33 10.39 2.32
N THR A 49 -9.60 9.14 1.95
CA THR A 49 -9.72 8.68 0.57
C THR A 49 -11.20 8.53 0.26
N GLY A 50 -11.86 9.56 -0.31
CA GLY A 50 -13.28 9.48 -0.70
C GLY A 50 -13.55 8.16 -1.39
N GLY A 51 -14.40 7.32 -0.76
CA GLY A 51 -14.41 5.86 -0.91
C GLY A 51 -14.08 5.37 -2.32
N GLY A 52 -12.92 4.72 -2.47
CA GLY A 52 -12.47 4.15 -3.75
C GLY A 52 -11.21 4.78 -4.36
N ARG A 53 -10.51 5.68 -3.65
CA ARG A 53 -9.25 6.23 -4.15
C ARG A 53 -8.07 5.27 -3.91
N TYR A 54 -7.50 4.76 -5.01
CA TYR A 54 -6.21 4.08 -5.03
C TYR A 54 -5.08 5.13 -5.16
N PRO A 55 -4.27 5.36 -4.11
CA PRO A 55 -3.10 6.21 -4.23
C PRO A 55 -2.12 5.67 -5.28
N ALA A 56 -1.49 6.57 -6.02
CA ALA A 56 -0.46 6.18 -6.99
C ALA A 56 0.87 5.98 -6.26
N MET A 57 1.40 4.76 -6.25
CA MET A 57 2.62 4.36 -5.54
C MET A 57 3.82 5.29 -5.84
N CYS A 58 3.97 5.74 -7.10
CA CYS A 58 5.10 6.57 -7.51
C CYS A 58 5.08 8.03 -7.00
N ILE A 59 3.93 8.54 -6.53
CA ILE A 59 3.81 9.93 -6.02
C ILE A 59 3.35 9.95 -4.56
N GLU A 60 2.55 8.96 -4.16
CA GLU A 60 1.89 8.91 -2.84
C GLU A 60 2.38 7.74 -1.98
N GLY A 61 3.16 6.84 -2.57
CA GLY A 61 3.99 5.86 -1.88
C GLY A 61 5.47 6.17 -2.13
N PRO A 62 6.37 5.18 -2.23
CA PRO A 62 6.13 3.73 -2.10
C PRO A 62 6.04 3.27 -0.64
N VAL A 63 6.49 4.10 0.31
CA VAL A 63 6.45 3.83 1.74
C VAL A 63 5.11 4.26 2.30
N MET A 64 4.35 3.31 2.83
CA MET A 64 2.99 3.55 3.31
C MET A 64 2.73 2.80 4.62
N ASP A 65 1.71 3.24 5.36
CA ASP A 65 1.21 2.50 6.52
C ASP A 65 0.69 1.12 6.08
N ALA A 66 1.35 0.08 6.58
CA ALA A 66 1.11 -1.30 6.20
C ALA A 66 -0.29 -1.81 6.59
N THR A 67 -0.94 -1.15 7.56
CA THR A 67 -2.28 -1.50 8.03
C THR A 67 -3.39 -1.01 7.10
N LEU A 68 -3.11 0.01 6.28
CA LEU A 68 -4.07 0.55 5.32
C LEU A 68 -4.11 -0.25 4.01
N VAL A 69 -3.07 -1.02 3.73
CA VAL A 69 -2.90 -1.76 2.48
C VAL A 69 -3.81 -2.98 2.43
N ASP A 70 -4.49 -3.18 1.32
CA ASP A 70 -5.17 -4.43 0.99
C ASP A 70 -4.19 -5.38 0.29
N TRP A 71 -3.53 -6.21 1.11
CA TRP A 71 -2.53 -7.17 0.67
C TRP A 71 -3.09 -8.27 -0.25
N GLY A 72 -4.39 -8.57 -0.19
CA GLY A 72 -5.03 -9.57 -1.04
C GLY A 72 -5.30 -9.07 -2.46
N ARG A 73 -5.28 -7.75 -2.66
CA ARG A 73 -5.51 -7.09 -3.96
C ARG A 73 -4.25 -6.44 -4.52
N LEU A 74 -3.14 -6.48 -3.78
CA LEU A 74 -1.86 -5.93 -4.22
C LEU A 74 -1.37 -6.76 -5.43
N PRO A 75 -1.05 -6.12 -6.58
CA PRO A 75 -0.67 -6.82 -7.81
C PRO A 75 0.70 -7.50 -7.76
#